data_AF-A0A3D5I081-F1
#
_entry.id   AF-A0A3D5I081-F1
#
_cell.length_a   1.000
_cell.length_b   1.000
_cell.length_c   1.000
_cell.angle_alpha   90.00
_cell.angle_beta   90.00
_cell.angle_gamma   90.00
#
_symmetry.space_group_name_H-M   'P 1'
#
loop_
_entity.id
_entity.type
_entity.pdbx_description
1 polymer ?
#
loop_
_entity_poly.entity_id
_entity_poly.type
_entity_poly.pdbx_seq_one_letter_code
_entity_poly.pdbx_strand_id
1 'polypeptide(L)'
;PLSPTINLNALFSCLTGDVERQQQLQQRSLAVMQTLLAQAEANGQEACFFLHLAPNLGNSGGVEVLKPAAPGNVGTTDVQFMLRGAVKEAGLLALINQHIARRTGTAPLGEAFNARSAPADHAQLLELCQRSIPVEQMPVLVGVGDTITSEPDGEGGWRRGGSDRGFLTLLQELGHPFGRSNRVVLVDSSAGEVDRPSLQDPELKGLSDPEDPLKPDVLVPGGPDAYVAWFEQLATELGA
;
A
#
# COMPACT_ATOMS: atom_id res chain seq x y z
N PRO A 1 17.79 3.68 -1.26
CA PRO A 1 17.88 2.50 -2.17
C PRO A 1 16.54 2.32 -2.90
N LEU A 2 16.54 2.42 -4.23
CA LEU A 2 15.36 2.18 -5.06
C LEU A 2 15.15 0.66 -5.19
N SER A 3 13.94 0.19 -4.92
CA SER A 3 13.47 -1.12 -5.37
C SER A 3 13.24 -1.03 -6.89
N PRO A 4 13.90 -1.86 -7.71
CA PRO A 4 13.67 -1.87 -9.15
C PRO A 4 12.22 -2.21 -9.48
N THR A 5 11.59 -1.38 -10.33
CA THR A 5 10.23 -1.59 -10.84
C THR A 5 10.23 -1.44 -12.35
N ILE A 6 9.59 -2.38 -13.06
CA ILE A 6 9.25 -2.25 -14.47
C ILE A 6 7.74 -2.03 -14.55
N ASN A 7 7.32 -0.90 -15.10
CA ASN A 7 5.93 -0.60 -15.44
C ASN A 7 5.76 -0.65 -16.97
N LEU A 8 4.77 -1.43 -17.43
CA LEU A 8 4.52 -1.68 -18.85
C LEU A 8 3.37 -0.86 -19.42
N ASN A 9 2.68 -0.02 -18.64
CA ASN A 9 1.49 0.71 -19.08
C ASN A 9 1.78 1.57 -20.33
N ALA A 10 2.88 2.34 -20.30
CA ALA A 10 3.27 3.19 -21.41
C ALA A 10 3.65 2.40 -22.68
N LEU A 11 4.19 1.19 -22.54
CA LEU A 11 4.51 0.34 -23.69
C LEU A 11 3.26 -0.35 -24.24
N PHE A 12 2.34 -0.75 -23.36
CA PHE A 12 1.09 -1.40 -23.75
C PHE A 12 0.12 -0.46 -24.46
N SER A 13 0.13 0.83 -24.14
CA SER A 13 -0.63 1.83 -24.91
C SER A 13 -0.13 1.95 -26.35
N CYS A 14 1.15 1.71 -26.62
CA CYS A 14 1.70 1.63 -27.98
C CYS A 14 1.45 0.29 -28.69
N LEU A 15 1.00 -0.74 -27.96
CA LEU A 15 0.80 -2.11 -28.45
C LEU A 15 -0.67 -2.55 -28.34
N THR A 16 -1.61 -1.62 -28.40
CA THR A 16 -3.04 -1.90 -28.23
C THR A 16 -3.50 -2.97 -29.24
N GLY A 17 -4.07 -4.06 -28.72
CA GLY A 17 -4.59 -5.18 -29.53
C GLY A 17 -3.53 -6.21 -29.94
N ASP A 18 -2.23 -5.92 -29.77
CA ASP A 18 -1.13 -6.86 -30.05
C ASP A 18 -0.81 -7.71 -28.82
N VAL A 19 -1.73 -8.64 -28.51
CA VAL A 19 -1.67 -9.50 -27.33
C VAL A 19 -0.38 -10.31 -27.28
N GLU A 20 0.11 -10.78 -28.43
CA GLU A 20 1.34 -11.57 -28.50
C GLU A 20 2.56 -10.76 -28.04
N ARG A 21 2.73 -9.53 -28.55
CA ARG A 21 3.83 -8.66 -28.12
C ARG A 21 3.70 -8.21 -26.67
N GLN A 22 2.47 -7.97 -26.20
CA GLN A 22 2.22 -7.66 -24.79
C GLN A 22 2.68 -8.82 -23.88
N GLN A 23 2.32 -10.06 -24.21
CA GLN A 23 2.79 -11.25 -23.47
C GLN A 23 4.31 -11.42 -23.53
N GLN A 24 4.93 -11.18 -24.69
CA GLN A 24 6.39 -11.23 -24.82
C GLN A 24 7.09 -10.20 -23.91
N LEU A 25 6.55 -8.98 -23.79
CA LEU A 25 7.06 -7.96 -22.88
C LEU A 25 6.90 -8.37 -21.41
N GLN A 26 5.76 -8.95 -21.03
CA GLN A 26 5.55 -9.47 -19.67
C GLN A 26 6.61 -10.51 -19.31
N GLN A 27 6.82 -11.50 -20.19
CA GLN A 27 7.80 -12.57 -19.96
C GLN A 27 9.23 -12.03 -19.88
N ARG A 28 9.61 -11.09 -20.75
CA ARG A 28 10.94 -10.47 -20.72
C ARG A 28 11.17 -9.66 -19.45
N SER A 29 10.17 -8.91 -19.02
CA SER A 29 10.24 -8.11 -17.78
C SER A 29 10.39 -9.00 -16.55
N LEU A 30 9.60 -10.09 -16.51
CA LEU A 30 9.70 -11.09 -15.44
C LEU A 30 11.09 -11.75 -15.43
N ALA A 31 11.62 -12.15 -16.59
CA ALA A 31 12.94 -12.79 -16.68
C ALA A 31 14.08 -11.86 -16.20
N VAL A 32 14.01 -10.56 -16.53
CA VAL A 32 14.97 -9.57 -16.02
C VAL A 32 14.91 -9.50 -14.49
N MET A 33 13.71 -9.41 -13.91
CA MET A 33 13.55 -9.32 -12.45
C MET A 33 13.93 -10.63 -11.73
N GLN A 34 13.66 -11.79 -12.34
CA GLN A 34 14.12 -13.09 -11.84
C GLN A 34 15.65 -13.19 -11.85
N THR A 35 16.32 -12.59 -12.85
CA THR A 35 17.78 -12.51 -12.88
C THR A 35 18.32 -11.71 -11.69
N LEU A 36 17.67 -10.59 -11.35
CA LEU A 36 18.03 -9.80 -10.17
C LEU A 36 17.81 -10.59 -8.87
N LEU A 37 16.73 -11.37 -8.79
CA LEU A 37 16.45 -12.22 -7.62
C LEU A 37 17.52 -13.29 -7.43
N ALA A 38 17.89 -14.00 -8.50
CA ALA A 38 18.95 -14.99 -8.48
C ALA A 38 20.31 -14.38 -8.11
N GLN A 39 20.60 -13.16 -8.58
CA GLN A 39 21.81 -12.43 -8.20
C GLN A 39 21.81 -12.05 -6.71
N ALA A 40 20.68 -11.63 -6.16
CA ALA A 40 20.58 -11.33 -4.73
C ALA A 40 20.80 -12.60 -3.88
N GLU A 41 20.22 -13.72 -4.28
CA GLU A 41 20.43 -15.03 -3.64
C GLU A 41 21.91 -15.44 -3.71
N ALA A 42 22.55 -15.34 -4.87
CA ALA A 42 23.96 -15.64 -5.06
C ALA A 42 24.90 -14.76 -4.21
N ASN A 43 24.45 -13.58 -3.80
CA ASN A 43 25.17 -12.67 -2.90
C ASN A 43 24.85 -12.91 -1.42
N GLY A 44 24.20 -14.01 -1.06
CA GLY A 44 23.85 -14.37 0.31
C GLY A 44 22.67 -13.56 0.89
N GLN A 45 21.87 -12.92 0.03
CA GLN A 45 20.67 -12.18 0.42
C GLN A 45 19.40 -13.03 0.20
N GLU A 46 19.54 -14.34 0.41
CA GLU A 46 18.45 -15.30 0.35
C GLU A 46 17.30 -14.86 1.28
N ALA A 47 16.06 -15.03 0.81
CA ALA A 47 14.86 -14.59 1.52
C ALA A 47 14.79 -13.09 1.89
N CYS A 48 15.69 -12.23 1.40
CA CYS A 48 15.58 -10.79 1.61
C CYS A 48 14.65 -10.12 0.60
N PHE A 49 14.45 -10.75 -0.56
CA PHE A 49 13.69 -10.18 -1.67
C PHE A 49 12.62 -11.14 -2.21
N PHE A 50 11.62 -10.57 -2.87
CA PHE A 50 10.59 -11.29 -3.63
C PHE A 50 10.13 -10.43 -4.82
N LEU A 51 9.48 -11.06 -5.79
CA LEU A 51 8.84 -10.35 -6.90
C LEU A 51 7.37 -10.12 -6.57
N HIS A 52 6.94 -8.86 -6.63
CA HIS A 52 5.53 -8.49 -6.59
C HIS A 52 5.07 -8.14 -8.02
N LEU A 53 3.96 -8.73 -8.43
CA LEU A 53 3.33 -8.60 -9.73
C LEU A 53 1.98 -7.92 -9.55
N ALA A 54 1.70 -6.87 -10.33
CA ALA A 54 0.40 -6.21 -10.29
C ALA A 54 -0.17 -6.01 -11.70
N PRO A 55 -1.43 -6.42 -11.94
CA PRO A 55 -2.18 -7.45 -11.19
C PRO A 55 -1.54 -8.85 -11.28
N ASN A 56 -1.81 -9.75 -10.33
CA ASN A 56 -1.36 -11.16 -10.34
C ASN A 56 -2.53 -12.15 -10.34
N LEU A 57 -2.24 -13.43 -10.58
CA LEU A 57 -3.19 -14.56 -10.49
C LEU A 57 -3.12 -15.28 -9.13
N GLY A 58 -2.71 -14.56 -8.07
CA GLY A 58 -2.46 -15.13 -6.75
C GLY A 58 -1.06 -15.72 -6.63
N ASN A 59 -0.91 -16.72 -5.76
CA ASN A 59 0.36 -17.27 -5.34
C ASN A 59 0.40 -18.80 -5.52
N SER A 60 1.52 -19.31 -6.03
CA SER A 60 1.82 -20.74 -6.10
C SER A 60 3.16 -21.02 -5.42
N GLY A 61 3.13 -21.75 -4.29
CA GLY A 61 4.35 -22.12 -3.58
C GLY A 61 5.18 -20.96 -3.04
N GLY A 62 4.54 -19.84 -2.67
CA GLY A 62 5.22 -18.63 -2.20
C GLY A 62 5.65 -17.67 -3.29
N VAL A 63 5.36 -17.97 -4.57
CA VAL A 63 5.69 -17.12 -5.73
C VAL A 63 4.42 -16.59 -6.38
N GLU A 64 4.37 -15.28 -6.64
CA GLU A 64 3.23 -14.67 -7.34
C GLU A 64 3.18 -15.13 -8.81
N VAL A 65 1.96 -15.38 -9.30
CA VAL A 65 1.73 -15.90 -10.65
C VAL A 65 1.38 -14.75 -11.60
N LEU A 66 2.12 -14.64 -12.70
CA LEU A 66 1.89 -13.64 -13.74
C LEU A 66 0.50 -13.81 -14.37
N LYS A 67 -0.23 -12.70 -14.52
CA LYS A 67 -1.48 -12.62 -15.29
C LYS A 67 -1.14 -12.27 -16.74
N PRO A 68 -1.29 -13.19 -17.71
CA PRO A 68 -0.95 -12.90 -19.10
C PRO A 68 -1.92 -11.88 -19.69
N ALA A 69 -1.43 -11.06 -20.63
CA ALA A 69 -2.27 -10.21 -21.47
C ALA A 69 -3.21 -11.09 -22.32
N ALA A 70 -4.41 -10.58 -22.59
CA ALA A 70 -5.48 -11.20 -23.36
C ALA A 70 -6.24 -10.12 -24.15
N PRO A 71 -7.07 -10.49 -25.15
CA PRO A 71 -7.91 -9.52 -25.84
C PRO A 71 -8.77 -8.71 -24.86
N GLY A 72 -8.61 -7.39 -24.87
CA GLY A 72 -9.34 -6.48 -23.96
C GLY A 72 -8.83 -6.44 -22.51
N ASN A 73 -7.75 -7.16 -22.17
CA ASN A 73 -7.17 -7.15 -20.82
C ASN A 73 -5.65 -7.23 -20.89
N VAL A 74 -4.94 -6.21 -20.42
CA VAL A 74 -3.47 -6.15 -20.54
C VAL A 74 -2.72 -7.04 -19.54
N GLY A 75 -3.39 -7.66 -18.57
CA GLY A 75 -2.76 -8.54 -17.59
C GLY A 75 -1.82 -7.80 -16.62
N THR A 76 -0.76 -8.47 -16.15
CA THR A 76 0.28 -7.89 -15.30
C THR A 76 1.01 -6.78 -16.05
N THR A 77 1.04 -5.58 -15.48
CA THR A 77 1.71 -4.40 -16.03
C THR A 77 2.90 -3.97 -15.19
N ASP A 78 2.90 -4.31 -13.90
CA ASP A 78 3.99 -4.00 -12.98
C ASP A 78 4.71 -5.26 -12.51
N VAL A 79 6.04 -5.23 -12.57
CA VAL A 79 6.93 -6.23 -11.96
C VAL A 79 7.89 -5.49 -11.04
N GLN A 80 7.80 -5.76 -9.74
CA GLN A 80 8.51 -5.03 -8.70
C GLN A 80 9.43 -5.96 -7.91
N PHE A 81 10.65 -5.53 -7.68
CA PHE A 81 11.66 -6.26 -6.92
C PHE A 81 11.68 -5.79 -5.47
N MET A 82 10.88 -6.44 -4.63
CA MET A 82 10.52 -5.94 -3.30
C MET A 82 11.34 -6.59 -2.18
N LEU A 83 11.61 -5.83 -1.11
CA LEU A 83 12.19 -6.34 0.12
C LEU A 83 11.14 -7.11 0.94
N ARG A 84 11.46 -8.32 1.39
CA ARG A 84 10.61 -9.07 2.33
C ARG A 84 10.57 -8.36 3.69
N GLY A 85 9.41 -8.43 4.33
CA GLY A 85 9.18 -7.84 5.65
C GLY A 85 9.05 -6.31 5.66
N ALA A 86 9.03 -5.65 4.49
CA ALA A 86 8.66 -4.24 4.38
C ALA A 86 7.13 -4.09 4.50
N VAL A 87 6.63 -4.16 5.72
CA VAL A 87 5.21 -4.03 6.04
C VAL A 87 4.91 -2.56 6.34
N LYS A 88 3.94 -1.95 5.63
CA LYS A 88 3.64 -0.51 5.73
C LYS A 88 3.25 -0.10 7.16
N GLU A 89 2.56 -0.99 7.84
CA GLU A 89 2.14 -0.93 9.23
C GLU A 89 3.33 -0.76 10.18
N ALA A 90 4.39 -1.55 9.99
CA ALA A 90 5.61 -1.40 10.78
C ALA A 90 6.35 -0.10 10.46
N GLY A 91 6.26 0.36 9.20
CA GLY A 91 6.76 1.67 8.78
C GLY A 91 6.08 2.82 9.53
N LEU A 92 4.75 2.79 9.69
CA LEU A 92 4.00 3.77 10.48
C LEU A 92 4.53 3.86 11.92
N LEU A 93 4.72 2.72 12.58
CA LEU A 93 5.22 2.65 13.96
C LEU A 93 6.65 3.17 14.08
N ALA A 94 7.52 2.89 13.10
CA ALA A 94 8.85 3.45 13.05
C ALA A 94 8.81 4.99 12.94
N LEU A 95 7.90 5.54 12.12
CA LEU A 95 7.74 6.99 11.98
C LEU A 95 7.20 7.64 13.26
N ILE A 96 6.24 7.01 13.94
CA ILE A 96 5.74 7.47 15.24
C ILE A 96 6.87 7.47 16.27
N ASN A 97 7.62 6.36 16.36
CA ASN A 97 8.74 6.22 17.29
C ASN A 97 9.81 7.31 17.07
N GLN A 98 10.18 7.57 15.81
CA GLN A 98 11.12 8.64 15.44
C GLN A 98 10.56 10.04 15.73
N HIS A 99 9.26 10.26 15.51
CA HIS A 99 8.61 11.53 15.82
C HIS A 99 8.69 11.82 17.32
N ILE A 100 8.35 10.83 18.14
CA ILE A 100 8.42 10.93 19.60
C ILE A 100 9.86 11.17 20.03
N ALA A 101 10.82 10.36 19.55
CA ALA A 101 12.24 10.53 19.87
C ALA A 101 12.77 11.93 19.54
N ARG A 102 12.37 12.50 18.39
CA ARG A 102 12.73 13.88 18.01
C ARG A 102 12.17 14.95 18.95
N ARG A 103 11.04 14.68 19.61
CA ARG A 103 10.35 15.62 20.52
C ARG A 103 10.76 15.46 21.98
N THR A 104 11.02 14.23 22.42
CA THR A 104 11.23 13.90 23.84
C THR A 104 12.66 13.47 24.14
N GLY A 105 13.45 13.13 23.12
CA GLY A 105 14.78 12.54 23.25
C GLY A 105 14.78 11.04 23.53
N THR A 106 13.62 10.38 23.54
CA THR A 106 13.49 8.93 23.82
C THR A 106 12.61 8.23 22.79
N ALA A 107 13.10 7.11 22.25
CA ALA A 107 12.34 6.22 21.37
C ALA A 107 11.55 5.15 22.18
N PRO A 108 10.23 5.27 22.38
CA PRO A 108 9.46 4.32 23.21
C PRO A 108 9.45 2.88 22.70
N LEU A 109 9.64 2.66 21.40
CA LEU A 109 9.76 1.32 20.81
C LEU A 109 11.22 0.83 20.72
N GLY A 110 12.17 1.65 21.19
CA GLY A 110 13.61 1.44 21.08
C GLY A 110 14.24 2.14 19.87
N GLU A 111 15.48 2.61 20.02
CA GLU A 111 16.23 3.36 18.99
C GLU A 111 16.47 2.55 17.70
N ALA A 112 16.56 1.22 17.82
CA ALA A 112 16.79 0.32 16.70
C ALA A 112 15.50 -0.24 16.07
N PHE A 113 14.32 0.21 16.52
CA PHE A 113 13.03 -0.31 16.04
C PHE A 113 12.89 -0.10 14.53
N ASN A 114 12.59 -1.19 13.80
CA ASN A 114 12.40 -1.17 12.36
C ASN A 114 11.46 -2.31 11.92
N ALA A 115 11.11 -2.34 10.63
CA ALA A 115 10.16 -3.33 10.10
C ALA A 115 10.57 -4.80 10.31
N ARG A 116 11.87 -5.10 10.46
CA ARG A 116 12.35 -6.48 10.72
C ARG A 116 12.18 -6.92 12.18
N SER A 117 12.13 -5.96 13.11
CA SER A 117 11.92 -6.23 14.53
C SER A 117 10.47 -6.05 14.96
N ALA A 118 9.63 -5.50 14.09
CA ALA A 118 8.21 -5.29 14.38
C ALA A 118 7.44 -6.63 14.33
N PRO A 119 6.40 -6.79 15.16
CA PRO A 119 5.44 -7.87 15.00
C PRO A 119 4.82 -7.86 13.59
N ALA A 120 4.55 -9.04 13.03
CA ALA A 120 3.87 -9.14 11.74
C ALA A 120 2.34 -9.09 11.86
N ASP A 121 1.81 -9.40 13.06
CA ASP A 121 0.39 -9.46 13.34
C ASP A 121 -0.17 -8.09 13.74
N HIS A 122 -1.33 -7.75 13.21
CA HIS A 122 -2.01 -6.47 13.44
C HIS A 122 -2.33 -6.22 14.92
N ALA A 123 -2.87 -7.22 15.63
CA ALA A 123 -3.21 -7.07 17.05
C ALA A 123 -1.94 -6.89 17.90
N GLN A 124 -0.87 -7.60 17.56
CA GLN A 124 0.43 -7.43 18.24
C GLN A 124 1.04 -6.04 18.02
N LEU A 125 0.83 -5.42 16.85
CA LEU A 125 1.27 -4.05 16.56
C LEU A 125 0.51 -3.02 17.42
N LEU A 126 -0.80 -3.18 17.56
CA LEU A 126 -1.62 -2.34 18.45
C LEU A 126 -1.20 -2.50 19.92
N GLU A 127 -1.03 -3.75 20.38
CA GLU A 127 -0.63 -4.04 21.76
C GLU A 127 0.75 -3.46 22.07
N LEU A 128 1.70 -3.57 21.14
CA LEU A 128 3.02 -2.96 21.27
C LEU A 128 2.91 -1.45 21.47
N CYS A 129 2.10 -0.77 20.67
CA CYS A 129 1.89 0.67 20.81
C CYS A 129 1.30 1.02 22.18
N GLN A 130 0.21 0.36 22.57
CA GLN A 130 -0.50 0.63 23.84
C GLN A 130 0.38 0.40 25.07
N ARG A 131 1.26 -0.60 25.02
CA ARG A 131 2.18 -0.92 26.12
C ARG A 131 3.34 0.07 26.22
N SER A 132 3.85 0.54 25.08
CA SER A 132 5.14 1.23 25.04
C SER A 132 5.04 2.74 24.85
N ILE A 133 4.00 3.24 24.20
CA ILE A 133 3.86 4.67 23.86
C ILE A 133 3.00 5.35 24.92
N PRO A 134 3.49 6.40 25.61
CA PRO A 134 2.67 7.22 26.48
C PRO A 134 1.56 7.94 25.72
N VAL A 135 0.35 8.01 26.30
CA VAL A 135 -0.85 8.52 25.61
C VAL A 135 -0.67 9.95 25.10
N GLU A 136 -0.04 10.79 25.91
CA GLU A 136 0.24 12.19 25.63
C GLU A 136 1.25 12.39 24.49
N GLN A 137 2.07 11.38 24.20
CA GLN A 137 3.11 11.43 23.16
C GLN A 137 2.63 10.95 21.79
N MET A 138 1.51 10.22 21.71
CA MET A 138 0.95 9.80 20.43
C MET A 138 0.48 11.02 19.62
N PRO A 139 1.01 11.26 18.41
CA PRO A 139 0.54 12.35 17.56
C PRO A 139 -0.86 12.05 16.99
N VAL A 140 -1.53 13.09 16.52
CA VAL A 140 -2.68 12.92 15.61
C VAL A 140 -2.14 12.45 14.26
N LEU A 141 -2.70 11.38 13.74
CA LEU A 141 -2.27 10.77 12.49
C LEU A 141 -3.24 11.09 11.36
N VAL A 142 -2.69 11.36 10.18
CA VAL A 142 -3.42 11.47 8.92
C VAL A 142 -2.85 10.43 7.98
N GLY A 143 -3.62 9.37 7.71
CA GLY A 143 -3.28 8.30 6.79
C GLY A 143 -3.85 8.60 5.42
N VAL A 144 -3.01 8.53 4.40
CA VAL A 144 -3.41 8.76 3.01
C VAL A 144 -3.15 7.47 2.25
N GLY A 145 -4.17 6.99 1.54
CA GLY A 145 -4.05 5.84 0.65
C GLY A 145 -4.85 6.03 -0.62
N ASP A 146 -4.64 5.13 -1.56
CA ASP A 146 -5.33 5.12 -2.85
C ASP A 146 -5.84 3.73 -3.22
N THR A 147 -5.41 2.69 -2.49
CA THR A 147 -5.66 1.31 -2.85
C THR A 147 -6.29 0.56 -1.68
N ILE A 148 -7.62 0.54 -1.66
CA ILE A 148 -8.45 -0.40 -0.89
C ILE A 148 -9.46 -1.07 -1.80
N THR A 149 -9.86 -2.30 -1.48
CA THR A 149 -10.91 -3.01 -2.22
C THR A 149 -11.87 -3.71 -1.27
N SER A 150 -13.11 -3.88 -1.70
CA SER A 150 -14.11 -4.74 -1.06
C SER A 150 -15.06 -5.32 -2.11
N GLU A 151 -15.15 -6.64 -2.18
CA GLU A 151 -15.98 -7.37 -3.13
C GLU A 151 -16.79 -8.45 -2.40
N PRO A 152 -18.02 -8.77 -2.84
CA PRO A 152 -18.75 -9.91 -2.30
C PRO A 152 -17.94 -11.21 -2.40
N ASP A 153 -18.00 -12.03 -1.37
CA ASP A 153 -17.32 -13.33 -1.34
C ASP A 153 -18.08 -14.44 -2.08
N GLY A 154 -19.36 -14.22 -2.37
CA GLY A 154 -20.27 -15.20 -2.98
C GLY A 154 -21.04 -16.07 -1.97
N GLU A 155 -20.78 -15.91 -0.67
CA GLU A 155 -21.37 -16.65 0.45
C GLU A 155 -22.18 -15.73 1.39
N GLY A 156 -22.32 -14.45 1.02
CA GLY A 156 -23.07 -13.46 1.79
C GLY A 156 -22.20 -12.56 2.67
N GLY A 157 -20.87 -12.64 2.53
CA GLY A 157 -19.91 -11.74 3.16
C GLY A 157 -19.08 -10.95 2.15
N TRP A 158 -17.94 -10.42 2.61
CA TRP A 158 -17.07 -9.53 1.85
C TRP A 158 -15.61 -9.97 1.92
N ARG A 159 -14.92 -9.96 0.78
CA ARG A 159 -13.47 -10.07 0.66
C ARG A 159 -12.87 -8.67 0.51
N ARG A 160 -12.06 -8.28 1.49
CA ARG A 160 -11.46 -6.96 1.58
C ARG A 160 -9.96 -7.03 1.34
N GLY A 161 -9.42 -6.08 0.60
CA GLY A 161 -8.00 -6.04 0.25
C GLY A 161 -7.51 -4.63 -0.08
N GLY A 162 -6.45 -4.58 -0.86
CA GLY A 162 -5.75 -3.35 -1.26
C GLY A 162 -4.50 -3.10 -0.42
N SER A 163 -3.46 -2.58 -1.06
CA SER A 163 -2.13 -2.45 -0.47
C SER A 163 -2.04 -1.45 0.68
N ASP A 164 -3.01 -0.56 0.83
CA ASP A 164 -3.03 0.42 1.93
C ASP A 164 -3.92 -0.01 3.08
N ARG A 165 -4.77 -1.02 2.89
CA ARG A 165 -5.83 -1.36 3.84
C ARG A 165 -5.31 -1.61 5.25
N GLY A 166 -4.33 -2.50 5.42
CA GLY A 166 -3.82 -2.83 6.75
C GLY A 166 -3.16 -1.64 7.46
N PHE A 167 -2.38 -0.84 6.73
CA PHE A 167 -1.82 0.43 7.22
C PHE A 167 -2.89 1.42 7.66
N LEU A 168 -3.91 1.67 6.83
CA LEU A 168 -4.99 2.60 7.15
C LEU A 168 -5.85 2.10 8.33
N THR A 169 -6.12 0.79 8.40
CA THR A 169 -6.81 0.18 9.54
C THR A 169 -6.02 0.37 10.83
N LEU A 170 -4.71 0.11 10.81
CA LEU A 170 -3.86 0.30 12.00
C LEU A 170 -3.85 1.76 12.44
N LEU A 171 -3.72 2.69 11.49
CA LEU A 171 -3.75 4.12 11.78
C LEU A 171 -5.08 4.55 12.42
N GLN A 172 -6.20 4.08 11.88
CA GLN A 172 -7.53 4.36 12.42
C GLN A 172 -7.67 3.82 13.85
N GLU A 173 -7.30 2.56 14.06
CA GLU A 173 -7.49 1.87 15.34
C GLU A 173 -6.55 2.39 16.44
N LEU A 174 -5.36 2.88 16.09
CA LEU A 174 -4.49 3.60 17.02
C LEU A 174 -5.14 4.88 17.56
N GLY A 175 -6.11 5.47 16.88
CA GLY A 175 -6.78 6.68 17.36
C GLY A 175 -7.51 6.44 18.69
N HIS A 176 -8.22 5.32 18.81
CA HIS A 176 -9.11 5.05 19.94
C HIS A 176 -8.40 4.93 21.31
N PRO A 177 -7.42 4.01 21.50
CA PRO A 177 -6.77 3.85 22.81
C PRO A 177 -5.92 5.06 23.22
N PHE A 178 -5.55 5.93 22.27
CA PHE A 178 -4.75 7.13 22.49
C PHE A 178 -5.58 8.44 22.53
N GLY A 179 -6.90 8.35 22.39
CA GLY A 179 -7.78 9.51 22.37
C GLY A 179 -7.48 10.49 21.23
N ARG A 180 -7.03 10.00 20.07
CA ARG A 180 -6.70 10.81 18.89
C ARG A 180 -7.75 10.65 17.80
N SER A 181 -8.22 11.78 17.29
CA SER A 181 -9.10 11.83 16.11
C SER A 181 -8.28 11.71 14.83
N ASN A 182 -7.73 10.51 14.61
CA ASN A 182 -6.97 10.21 13.39
C ASN A 182 -7.88 10.31 12.16
N ARG A 183 -7.28 10.59 11.01
CA ARG A 183 -7.98 10.79 9.73
C ARG A 183 -7.48 9.80 8.70
N VAL A 184 -8.40 9.18 7.96
CA VAL A 184 -8.17 8.30 6.83
C VAL A 184 -8.66 9.01 5.57
N VAL A 185 -7.71 9.35 4.70
CA VAL A 185 -7.92 10.02 3.43
C VAL A 185 -7.75 9.01 2.29
N LEU A 186 -8.73 8.92 1.41
CA LEU A 186 -8.62 8.17 0.16
C LEU A 186 -8.54 9.11 -1.03
N VAL A 187 -7.56 8.86 -1.91
CA VAL A 187 -7.32 9.65 -3.12
C VAL A 187 -7.50 8.77 -4.35
N ASP A 188 -8.22 9.27 -5.35
CA ASP A 188 -8.35 8.58 -6.65
C ASP A 188 -7.07 8.84 -7.48
N SER A 189 -5.98 8.19 -7.11
CA SER A 189 -4.66 8.42 -7.73
C SER A 189 -4.55 7.84 -9.14
N SER A 190 -5.48 6.96 -9.52
CA SER A 190 -5.37 6.17 -10.74
C SER A 190 -5.70 6.97 -12.00
N ALA A 191 -6.49 8.05 -11.91
CA ALA A 191 -6.96 8.84 -13.05
C ALA A 191 -7.51 8.00 -14.22
N GLY A 192 -7.96 6.77 -13.98
CA GLY A 192 -8.40 5.81 -15.00
C GLY A 192 -7.27 5.05 -15.73
N GLU A 193 -6.00 5.21 -15.36
CA GLU A 193 -4.86 4.44 -15.91
C GLU A 193 -4.89 2.96 -15.51
N VAL A 194 -5.61 2.63 -14.44
CA VAL A 194 -5.82 1.27 -13.96
C VAL A 194 -7.32 1.08 -13.76
N ASP A 195 -7.87 -0.01 -14.27
CA ASP A 195 -9.28 -0.39 -14.07
C ASP A 195 -9.51 -0.70 -12.57
N ARG A 196 -9.95 0.31 -11.83
CA ARG A 196 -10.20 0.29 -10.40
C ARG A 196 -11.52 0.99 -10.10
N PRO A 197 -12.21 0.60 -9.01
CA PRO A 197 -13.45 1.28 -8.64
C PRO A 197 -13.18 2.75 -8.27
N SER A 198 -14.08 3.64 -8.67
CA SER A 198 -13.90 5.09 -8.51
C SER A 198 -14.42 5.60 -7.17
N LEU A 199 -13.77 6.64 -6.61
CA LEU A 199 -14.28 7.39 -5.46
C LEU A 199 -15.50 8.26 -5.77
N GLN A 200 -15.90 8.36 -7.05
CA GLN A 200 -17.08 9.10 -7.47
C GLN A 200 -18.39 8.37 -7.12
N ASP A 201 -18.35 7.05 -6.86
CA ASP A 201 -19.51 6.32 -6.37
C ASP A 201 -19.67 6.61 -4.86
N PRO A 202 -20.77 7.27 -4.43
CA PRO A 202 -20.99 7.59 -3.02
C PRO A 202 -21.15 6.36 -2.12
N GLU A 203 -21.49 5.20 -2.70
CA GLU A 203 -21.57 3.93 -1.97
C GLU A 203 -20.20 3.23 -1.88
N LEU A 204 -19.15 3.81 -2.49
CA LEU A 204 -17.78 3.28 -2.53
C LEU A 204 -17.72 1.82 -3.00
N LYS A 205 -18.59 1.43 -3.93
CA LYS A 205 -18.67 0.06 -4.45
C LYS A 205 -17.32 -0.40 -4.97
N GLY A 206 -16.92 -1.61 -4.61
CA GLY A 206 -15.62 -2.18 -4.97
C GLY A 206 -14.46 -1.69 -4.10
N LEU A 207 -14.63 -0.62 -3.31
CA LEU A 207 -13.61 -0.06 -2.41
C LEU A 207 -13.88 -0.40 -0.95
N SER A 208 -15.13 -0.24 -0.53
CA SER A 208 -15.63 -0.45 0.81
C SER A 208 -17.00 -1.11 0.76
N ASP A 209 -17.49 -1.55 1.91
CA ASP A 209 -18.83 -2.10 2.07
C ASP A 209 -19.48 -1.63 3.39
N PRO A 210 -20.79 -1.87 3.59
CA PRO A 210 -21.49 -1.43 4.80
C PRO A 210 -20.87 -1.95 6.10
N GLU A 211 -20.30 -3.16 6.07
CA GLU A 211 -19.69 -3.85 7.21
C GLU A 211 -18.18 -3.58 7.35
N ASP A 212 -17.60 -2.74 6.48
CA ASP A 212 -16.15 -2.50 6.47
C ASP A 212 -15.72 -1.75 7.75
N PRO A 213 -14.84 -2.30 8.60
CA PRO A 213 -14.38 -1.59 9.79
C PRO A 213 -13.49 -0.39 9.45
N LEU A 214 -12.84 -0.38 8.28
CA LEU A 214 -12.08 0.77 7.81
C LEU A 214 -13.06 1.82 7.26
N LYS A 215 -13.07 3.02 7.87
CA LYS A 215 -13.98 4.10 7.51
C LYS A 215 -13.19 5.32 7.04
N PRO A 216 -12.94 5.46 5.73
CA PRO A 216 -12.42 6.70 5.16
C PRO A 216 -13.32 7.88 5.52
N ASP A 217 -12.72 8.96 6.01
CA ASP A 217 -13.45 10.16 6.44
C ASP A 217 -13.18 11.38 5.55
N VAL A 218 -12.18 11.30 4.66
CA VAL A 218 -11.96 12.27 3.58
C VAL A 218 -11.79 11.52 2.27
N LEU A 219 -12.56 11.92 1.25
CA LEU A 219 -12.46 11.38 -0.11
C LEU A 219 -11.98 12.48 -1.05
N VAL A 220 -11.01 12.16 -1.90
CA VAL A 220 -10.43 13.08 -2.89
C VAL A 220 -10.65 12.49 -4.29
N PRO A 221 -11.87 12.63 -4.85
CA PRO A 221 -12.23 12.02 -6.13
C PRO A 221 -11.65 12.78 -7.34
N GLY A 222 -11.13 14.00 -7.13
CA GLY A 222 -10.40 14.76 -8.14
C GLY A 222 -8.93 14.33 -8.32
N GLY A 223 -8.53 13.24 -7.65
CA GLY A 223 -7.22 12.62 -7.82
C GLY A 223 -6.03 13.48 -7.38
N PRO A 224 -4.84 13.26 -7.96
CA PRO A 224 -3.60 13.90 -7.53
C PRO A 224 -3.66 15.44 -7.56
N ASP A 225 -4.25 16.03 -8.59
CA ASP A 225 -4.34 17.49 -8.73
C ASP A 225 -5.18 18.10 -7.60
N ALA A 226 -6.34 17.51 -7.30
CA ALA A 226 -7.18 17.96 -6.19
C ALA A 226 -6.50 17.75 -4.84
N TYR A 227 -5.75 16.66 -4.68
CA TYR A 227 -4.99 16.39 -3.47
C TYR A 227 -3.87 17.43 -3.24
N VAL A 228 -3.12 17.79 -4.30
CA VAL A 228 -2.09 18.83 -4.24
C VAL A 228 -2.72 20.19 -3.94
N ALA A 229 -3.77 20.57 -4.65
CA ALA A 229 -4.46 21.84 -4.45
C ALA A 229 -4.98 22.01 -3.01
N TRP A 230 -5.45 20.91 -2.41
CA TRP A 230 -5.87 20.91 -1.00
C TRP A 230 -4.71 21.26 -0.04
N PHE A 231 -3.51 20.71 -0.26
CA PHE A 231 -2.33 21.05 0.54
C PHE A 231 -1.83 22.47 0.30
N GLU A 232 -1.86 22.95 -0.94
CA GLU A 232 -1.50 24.34 -1.27
C GLU A 232 -2.43 25.35 -0.58
N GLN A 233 -3.74 25.06 -0.58
CA GLN A 233 -4.72 25.86 0.14
C GLN A 233 -4.44 25.84 1.65
N LEU A 234 -4.19 24.67 2.24
CA LEU A 234 -3.89 24.55 3.66
C LEU A 234 -2.63 25.33 4.06
N ALA A 235 -1.58 25.28 3.23
CA ALA A 235 -0.35 26.04 3.47
C ALA A 235 -0.61 27.57 3.43
N THR A 236 -1.43 28.02 2.49
CA THR A 236 -1.84 29.43 2.37
C THR A 236 -2.63 29.90 3.60
N GLU A 237 -3.57 29.08 4.08
CA GLU A 237 -4.40 29.39 5.26
C GLU A 237 -3.59 29.39 6.57
N LEU A 238 -2.54 28.57 6.66
CA LEU A 238 -1.64 28.52 7.81
C LEU A 238 -0.58 29.64 7.82
N GLY A 239 -0.55 30.50 6.80
CA GLY A 239 0.39 31.62 6.69
C GLY A 239 1.84 31.19 6.47
N ALA A 240 2.06 30.08 5.77
CA ALA A 240 3.38 29.64 5.31
C ALA A 240 3.95 30.56 4.22
#